data_AF-A0A3M2X137-F1
#
_entry.id   AF-A0A3M2X137-F1
#
_cell.length_a   1.000
_cell.length_b   1.000
_cell.length_c   1.000
_cell.angle_alpha   90.00
_cell.angle_beta   90.00
_cell.angle_gamma   90.00
#
_symmetry.space_group_name_H-M   'P 1'
#
loop_
_entity.id
_entity.type
_entity.pdbx_description
1 polymer ?
#
loop_
_entity_poly.entity_id
_entity_poly.type
_entity_poly.pdbx_seq_one_letter_code
_entity_poly.pdbx_strand_id
1 'polypeptide(L)'
;MVISQNADTRYVSTTPTRLQFARTCYDHMAGTLAVQLHDYFMESGWLNVAVSGERMYQLTMSGEKAMTDLGIEIEEVRAQRLRFACSCLDWSMRRPHLAGALGAAFLQTVISRKWVIQDLDSRALALTSKGRKELSGRFGIMLENKEMERSVVRNATRPAEPALPAR
;
A
#
# COMPACT_ATOMS: atom_id res chain seq x y z
N MET A 1 0.22 -22.55 -39.55
CA MET A 1 -0.24 -21.99 -38.27
C MET A 1 0.99 -21.59 -37.47
N VAL A 2 1.42 -20.34 -37.58
CA VAL A 2 2.61 -19.85 -36.88
C VAL A 2 2.16 -19.28 -35.54
N ILE A 3 2.40 -20.02 -34.47
CA ILE A 3 2.26 -19.53 -33.09
C ILE A 3 3.54 -18.75 -32.80
N SER A 4 3.46 -17.42 -32.92
CA SER A 4 4.56 -16.53 -32.54
C SER A 4 4.74 -16.60 -31.03
N GLN A 5 5.83 -17.22 -30.59
CA GLN A 5 6.27 -17.18 -29.19
C GLN A 5 6.86 -15.80 -28.92
N ASN A 6 6.02 -14.84 -28.52
CA ASN A 6 6.51 -13.59 -27.96
C ASN A 6 6.74 -13.80 -26.46
N ALA A 7 7.92 -14.31 -26.12
CA ALA A 7 8.42 -14.32 -24.76
C ALA A 7 8.70 -12.88 -24.32
N ASP A 8 8.17 -12.51 -23.16
CA ASP A 8 8.55 -11.31 -22.39
C ASP A 8 7.87 -9.97 -22.75
N THR A 9 6.53 -9.94 -22.83
CA THR A 9 5.79 -8.69 -22.58
C THR A 9 5.64 -8.47 -21.08
N ARG A 10 6.65 -7.84 -20.43
CA ARG A 10 6.51 -7.34 -19.07
C ARG A 10 5.22 -6.51 -18.96
N TYR A 11 4.34 -6.87 -18.04
CA TYR A 11 3.10 -6.13 -17.81
C TYR A 11 3.41 -4.69 -17.40
N VAL A 12 2.99 -3.72 -18.21
CA VAL A 12 3.11 -2.29 -17.92
C VAL A 12 1.74 -1.78 -17.51
N SER A 13 1.60 -1.35 -16.25
CA SER A 13 0.34 -0.78 -15.79
C SER A 13 0.12 0.61 -16.38
N THR A 14 -1.10 0.89 -16.85
CA THR A 14 -1.56 2.24 -17.21
C THR A 14 -2.11 3.03 -16.01
N THR A 15 -2.03 2.44 -14.81
CA THR A 15 -2.51 3.07 -13.58
C THR A 15 -1.69 4.33 -13.29
N PRO A 16 -2.31 5.48 -12.99
CA PRO A 16 -1.59 6.69 -12.60
C PRO A 16 -0.62 6.43 -11.44
N THR A 17 0.59 7.00 -11.48
CA THR A 17 1.69 6.68 -10.55
C THR A 17 1.25 6.73 -9.09
N ARG A 18 0.49 7.76 -8.70
CA ARG A 18 -0.03 7.92 -7.34
C ARG A 18 -0.90 6.75 -6.88
N LEU A 19 -1.80 6.26 -7.75
CA LEU A 19 -2.69 5.13 -7.45
C LEU A 19 -1.96 3.77 -7.53
N GLN A 20 -0.95 3.67 -8.39
CA GLN A 20 -0.08 2.49 -8.47
C GLN A 20 0.81 2.38 -7.23
N PHE A 21 1.29 3.50 -6.69
CA PHE A 21 2.14 3.53 -5.52
C PHE A 21 1.41 3.03 -4.27
N ALA A 22 0.32 3.69 -3.88
CA ALA A 22 -0.52 3.28 -2.76
C ALA A 22 -1.94 3.82 -2.91
N ARG A 23 -2.94 2.99 -2.62
CA ARG A 23 -4.36 3.36 -2.64
C ARG A 23 -5.18 2.49 -1.72
N THR A 24 -6.44 2.84 -1.53
CA THR A 24 -7.44 1.92 -0.96
C THR A 24 -8.02 1.01 -2.05
N CYS A 25 -8.13 -0.28 -1.75
CA CYS A 25 -8.94 -1.25 -2.47
C CYS A 25 -10.12 -1.58 -1.56
N TYR A 26 -11.17 -0.76 -1.62
CA TYR A 26 -12.25 -0.75 -0.62
C TYR A 26 -11.75 -0.29 0.75
N ASP A 27 -11.74 -1.19 1.73
CA ASP A 27 -11.42 -0.96 3.14
C ASP A 27 -9.97 -1.29 3.52
N HIS A 28 -9.17 -1.82 2.58
CA HIS A 28 -7.78 -2.23 2.82
C HIS A 28 -6.82 -1.57 1.83
N MET A 29 -5.52 -1.68 2.10
CA MET A 29 -4.48 -1.05 1.29
C MET A 29 -4.15 -1.87 0.04
N ALA A 30 -3.83 -1.17 -1.05
CA ALA A 30 -3.42 -1.72 -2.35
C ALA A 30 -2.32 -0.85 -2.99
N GLY A 31 -1.81 -1.30 -4.14
CA GLY A 31 -0.67 -0.72 -4.84
C GLY A 31 0.66 -1.32 -4.41
N THR A 32 1.74 -0.75 -4.96
CA THR A 32 3.12 -1.19 -4.76
C THR A 32 3.47 -1.34 -3.28
N LEU A 33 3.11 -0.35 -2.46
CA LEU A 33 3.37 -0.38 -1.03
C LEU A 33 2.64 -1.53 -0.32
N ALA A 34 1.38 -1.78 -0.65
CA ALA A 34 0.61 -2.86 -0.03
C ALA A 34 1.12 -4.25 -0.40
N VAL A 35 1.55 -4.41 -1.66
CA VAL A 35 2.17 -5.66 -2.13
C VAL A 35 3.49 -5.90 -1.42
N GLN A 36 4.36 -4.89 -1.30
CA GLN A 36 5.63 -5.05 -0.58
C GLN A 36 5.45 -5.39 0.91
N LEU A 37 4.46 -4.78 1.56
CA LEU A 37 4.11 -5.13 2.94
C LEU A 37 3.57 -6.55 3.04
N HIS A 38 2.72 -6.96 2.10
CA HIS A 38 2.21 -8.33 2.03
C HIS A 38 3.35 -9.34 1.85
N ASP A 39 4.27 -9.09 0.93
CA ASP A 39 5.46 -9.92 0.72
C ASP A 39 6.27 -10.05 2.02
N TYR A 40 6.54 -8.92 2.68
CA TYR A 40 7.23 -8.93 3.97
C TYR A 40 6.50 -9.77 5.02
N PHE A 41 5.17 -9.66 5.14
CA PHE A 41 4.40 -10.45 6.10
C PHE A 41 4.46 -11.96 5.82
N MET A 42 4.55 -12.35 4.55
CA MET A 42 4.74 -13.76 4.17
C MET A 42 6.16 -14.23 4.45
N GLU A 43 7.17 -13.46 4.02
CA GLU A 43 8.60 -13.80 4.15
C GLU A 43 9.06 -13.84 5.61
N SER A 44 8.54 -12.95 6.45
CA SER A 44 8.79 -12.94 7.90
C SER A 44 8.01 -14.03 8.66
N GLY A 45 7.17 -14.81 7.97
CA GLY A 45 6.34 -15.84 8.58
C GLY A 45 5.26 -15.30 9.51
N TRP A 46 4.84 -14.03 9.35
CA TRP A 46 3.72 -13.47 10.09
C TRP A 46 2.39 -14.03 9.58
N LEU A 47 2.31 -14.23 8.26
CA LEU A 47 1.17 -14.82 7.58
C LEU A 47 1.57 -16.12 6.89
N ASN A 48 0.70 -17.12 6.97
CA ASN A 48 0.80 -18.36 6.21
C ASN A 48 -0.47 -18.59 5.39
N VAL A 49 -0.35 -19.34 4.30
CA VAL A 49 -1.53 -19.77 3.52
C VAL A 49 -2.31 -20.80 4.33
N ALA A 50 -3.62 -20.58 4.49
CA ALA A 50 -4.48 -21.51 5.21
C ALA A 50 -4.67 -22.82 4.42
N VAL A 51 -4.66 -23.95 5.13
CA VAL A 51 -4.89 -25.28 4.53
C VAL A 51 -6.32 -25.41 3.97
N SER A 52 -7.29 -24.71 4.58
CA SER A 52 -8.72 -24.90 4.31
C SER A 52 -9.30 -24.03 3.19
N GLY A 53 -8.48 -23.27 2.45
CA GLY A 53 -9.03 -22.46 1.35
C GLY A 53 -7.98 -21.68 0.56
N GLU A 54 -8.08 -21.80 -0.76
CA GLU A 54 -7.36 -20.95 -1.70
C GLU A 54 -7.64 -19.48 -1.35
N ARG A 55 -6.58 -18.68 -1.15
CA ARG A 55 -6.62 -17.23 -0.84
C ARG A 55 -6.91 -16.84 0.60
N MET A 56 -6.96 -17.76 1.55
CA MET A 56 -7.08 -17.39 2.98
C MET A 56 -5.70 -17.38 3.65
N TYR A 57 -5.51 -16.45 4.59
CA TYR A 57 -4.30 -16.39 5.40
C TYR A 57 -4.58 -16.70 6.86
N GLN A 58 -3.62 -17.32 7.51
CA GLN A 58 -3.58 -17.51 8.96
C GLN A 58 -2.46 -16.64 9.53
N LEU A 59 -2.76 -15.93 10.61
CA LEU A 59 -1.78 -15.18 11.37
C LEU A 59 -1.08 -16.13 12.33
N THR A 60 0.24 -16.16 12.28
CA THR A 60 1.07 -16.97 13.19
C THR A 60 1.21 -16.29 14.54
N MET A 61 1.77 -16.99 15.54
CA MET A 61 2.05 -16.38 16.84
C MET A 61 3.01 -15.18 16.74
N SER A 62 4.02 -15.25 15.87
CA SER A 62 4.95 -14.12 15.65
C SER A 62 4.24 -12.96 14.95
N GLY A 63 3.38 -13.25 13.98
CA GLY A 63 2.55 -12.26 13.31
C GLY A 63 1.57 -11.58 14.25
N GLU A 64 0.94 -12.33 15.15
CA GLU A 64 0.02 -11.79 16.15
C GLU A 64 0.72 -10.80 17.07
N LYS A 65 1.85 -11.20 17.65
CA LYS A 65 2.68 -10.31 18.45
C LYS A 65 3.05 -9.04 17.68
N ALA A 66 3.50 -9.19 16.43
CA ALA A 66 3.93 -8.06 15.64
C ALA A 66 2.78 -7.09 15.29
N MET A 67 1.59 -7.61 14.98
CA MET A 67 0.41 -6.79 14.72
C MET A 67 -0.09 -6.08 15.98
N THR A 68 -0.05 -6.76 17.14
CA THR A 68 -0.34 -6.12 18.43
C THR A 68 0.68 -5.05 18.78
N ASP A 69 1.97 -5.26 18.51
CA ASP A 69 3.03 -4.24 18.69
C ASP A 69 2.82 -3.02 17.76
N LEU A 70 2.13 -3.21 16.63
CA LEU A 70 1.66 -2.13 15.76
C LEU A 70 0.38 -1.44 16.27
N GLY A 71 -0.23 -1.94 17.35
CA GLY A 71 -1.46 -1.42 17.95
C GLY A 71 -2.73 -1.91 17.27
N ILE A 72 -2.73 -3.14 16.75
CA ILE A 72 -3.93 -3.80 16.23
C ILE A 72 -4.47 -4.74 17.31
N GLU A 73 -5.72 -4.53 17.72
CA GLU A 73 -6.42 -5.39 18.69
C GLU A 73 -6.95 -6.65 18.00
N ILE A 74 -6.14 -7.72 17.99
CA ILE A 74 -6.39 -8.92 17.18
C ILE A 74 -7.69 -9.63 17.57
N GLU A 75 -8.02 -9.67 18.86
CA GLU A 75 -9.26 -10.30 19.33
C GLU A 75 -10.51 -9.58 18.81
N GLU A 76 -10.48 -8.24 18.78
CA GLU A 76 -11.58 -7.45 18.20
C GLU A 76 -11.69 -7.68 16.69
N VAL A 77 -10.56 -7.79 15.99
CA VAL A 77 -10.52 -8.08 14.55
C VAL A 77 -11.07 -9.49 14.26
N ARG A 78 -10.74 -10.50 15.08
CA ARG A 78 -11.25 -11.87 14.95
C ARG A 78 -12.74 -11.98 15.24
N ALA A 79 -13.28 -11.14 16.12
CA ALA A 79 -14.70 -11.11 16.46
C ALA A 79 -15.60 -10.57 15.32
N GLN A 80 -15.02 -9.92 14.30
CA GLN A 80 -15.76 -9.42 13.16
C GLN A 80 -16.33 -10.56 12.31
N ARG A 81 -17.51 -10.34 11.71
CA ARG A 81 -18.18 -11.32 10.81
C ARG A 81 -17.51 -11.44 9.44
N LEU A 82 -16.49 -10.63 9.15
CA LEU A 82 -15.76 -10.65 7.89
C LEU A 82 -14.69 -11.73 7.90
N ARG A 83 -14.18 -12.08 6.72
CA ARG A 83 -12.99 -12.93 6.62
C ARG A 83 -11.84 -12.24 7.36
N PHE A 84 -11.17 -12.96 8.24
CA PHE A 84 -10.10 -12.40 9.07
C PHE A 84 -8.93 -11.86 8.24
N ALA A 85 -8.32 -12.71 7.40
CA ALA A 85 -7.24 -12.31 6.51
C ALA A 85 -7.29 -13.13 5.21
N CYS A 86 -7.17 -12.45 4.06
CA CYS A 86 -7.19 -13.11 2.76
C CYS A 86 -6.34 -12.37 1.71
N SER A 87 -6.02 -13.06 0.62
CA SER A 87 -5.34 -12.49 -0.53
C SER A 87 -6.34 -11.75 -1.43
N CYS A 88 -6.06 -10.47 -1.70
CA CYS A 88 -6.72 -9.70 -2.75
C CYS A 88 -5.73 -9.44 -3.88
N LEU A 89 -6.15 -9.57 -5.14
CA LEU A 89 -5.25 -9.41 -6.28
C LEU A 89 -5.21 -7.93 -6.71
N ASP A 90 -4.03 -7.32 -6.64
CA ASP A 90 -3.85 -5.95 -7.09
C ASP A 90 -3.86 -5.88 -8.62
N TRP A 91 -4.77 -5.09 -9.21
CA TRP A 91 -4.84 -4.98 -10.68
C TRP A 91 -3.61 -4.30 -11.30
N SER A 92 -2.98 -3.37 -10.58
CA SER A 92 -1.87 -2.54 -11.06
C SER A 92 -0.51 -3.22 -10.93
N MET A 93 -0.40 -4.16 -9.99
CA MET A 93 0.82 -4.94 -9.75
C MET A 93 0.69 -6.39 -10.21
N ARG A 94 -0.54 -6.89 -10.42
CA ARG A 94 -0.87 -8.30 -10.67
C ARG A 94 -0.32 -9.24 -9.59
N ARG A 95 -0.27 -8.76 -8.35
CA ARG A 95 0.28 -9.45 -7.18
C ARG A 95 -0.67 -9.37 -6.00
N PRO A 96 -0.67 -10.36 -5.09
CA PRO A 96 -1.53 -10.34 -3.92
C PRO A 96 -1.16 -9.20 -2.96
N HIS A 97 -2.15 -8.73 -2.23
CA HIS A 97 -2.01 -7.87 -1.05
C HIS A 97 -2.98 -8.34 0.05
N LEU A 98 -2.80 -7.82 1.26
CA LEU A 98 -3.59 -8.21 2.43
C LEU A 98 -4.98 -7.55 2.40
N ALA A 99 -6.01 -8.37 2.52
CA ALA A 99 -7.41 -7.99 2.66
C ALA A 99 -8.07 -8.70 3.85
N GLY A 100 -9.37 -8.45 4.04
CA GLY A 100 -10.12 -8.94 5.19
C GLY A 100 -10.05 -7.99 6.38
N ALA A 101 -10.62 -8.40 7.51
CA ALA A 101 -10.69 -7.60 8.74
C ALA A 101 -9.30 -7.13 9.19
N LEU A 102 -8.27 -7.99 9.07
CA LEU A 102 -6.89 -7.64 9.39
C LEU A 102 -6.30 -6.60 8.43
N GLY A 103 -6.59 -6.72 7.13
CA GLY A 103 -6.16 -5.72 6.14
C GLY A 103 -6.80 -4.36 6.37
N ALA A 104 -8.08 -4.34 6.75
CA ALA A 104 -8.79 -3.12 7.11
C ALA A 104 -8.25 -2.50 8.40
N ALA A 105 -8.07 -3.30 9.46
CA ALA A 105 -7.48 -2.84 10.71
C ALA A 105 -6.07 -2.28 10.51
N PHE A 106 -5.25 -2.96 9.70
CA PHE A 106 -3.92 -2.47 9.36
C PHE A 106 -3.96 -1.10 8.67
N LEU A 107 -4.86 -0.93 7.68
CA LEU A 107 -5.04 0.37 7.02
C LEU A 107 -5.40 1.47 8.03
N GLN A 108 -6.36 1.20 8.91
CA GLN A 108 -6.78 2.16 9.94
C GLN A 108 -5.64 2.53 10.89
N THR A 109 -4.84 1.55 11.30
CA THR A 109 -3.67 1.76 12.16
C THR A 109 -2.62 2.63 11.49
N VAL A 110 -2.28 2.38 10.21
CA VAL A 110 -1.26 3.19 9.51
C VAL A 110 -1.75 4.61 9.21
N ILE A 111 -3.06 4.82 9.01
CA ILE A 111 -3.66 6.16 8.88
C ILE A 111 -3.62 6.88 10.24
N SER A 112 -4.09 6.22 11.31
CA SER A 112 -4.11 6.77 12.68
C SER A 112 -2.71 7.17 13.16
N ARG A 113 -1.69 6.39 12.80
CA ARG A 113 -0.28 6.69 13.08
C ARG A 113 0.33 7.77 12.17
N LYS A 114 -0.43 8.24 11.17
CA LYS A 114 -0.02 9.20 10.13
C LYS A 114 1.14 8.71 9.28
N TRP A 115 1.23 7.41 9.04
CA TRP A 115 2.23 6.85 8.12
C TRP A 115 1.80 7.11 6.68
N VAL A 116 0.52 6.94 6.41
CA VAL A 116 -0.12 7.34 5.16
C VAL A 116 -1.25 8.31 5.44
N ILE A 117 -1.61 9.11 4.44
CA ILE A 117 -2.75 10.03 4.48
C ILE A 117 -3.65 9.71 3.27
N GLN A 118 -4.95 9.62 3.51
CA GLN A 118 -5.93 9.48 2.45
C GLN A 118 -6.14 10.81 1.73
N ASP A 119 -6.11 10.76 0.40
CA ASP A 119 -6.56 11.84 -0.46
C ASP A 119 -8.09 11.92 -0.38
N LEU A 120 -8.66 13.12 -0.20
CA LEU A 120 -10.11 13.28 0.01
C LEU A 120 -10.91 13.14 -1.29
N ASP A 121 -10.28 13.42 -2.43
CA ASP A 121 -10.93 13.44 -3.75
C ASP A 121 -10.68 12.13 -4.52
N SER A 122 -9.95 11.19 -3.94
CA SER A 122 -9.58 9.94 -4.60
C SER A 122 -9.28 8.81 -3.62
N ARG A 123 -9.02 7.61 -4.17
CA ARG A 123 -8.58 6.46 -3.36
C ARG A 123 -7.08 6.48 -3.07
N ALA A 124 -6.34 7.51 -3.50
CA ALA A 124 -4.89 7.53 -3.36
C ALA A 124 -4.47 7.65 -1.89
N LEU A 125 -3.38 6.97 -1.54
CA LEU A 125 -2.74 7.10 -0.24
C LEU A 125 -1.37 7.76 -0.43
N ALA A 126 -1.15 8.86 0.27
CA ALA A 126 0.14 9.56 0.25
C ALA A 126 1.00 9.08 1.42
N LEU A 127 2.23 8.64 1.14
CA LEU A 127 3.17 8.24 2.18
C LEU A 127 3.87 9.46 2.80
N THR A 128 3.79 9.59 4.12
CA THR A 128 4.39 10.70 4.86
C THR A 128 5.88 10.46 5.12
N SER A 129 6.61 11.50 5.53
CA SER A 129 8.01 11.35 5.97
C SER A 129 8.14 10.43 7.18
N LYS A 130 7.19 10.49 8.12
CA LYS A 130 7.12 9.58 9.26
C LYS A 130 6.88 8.15 8.79
N GLY A 131 5.94 7.94 7.88
CA GLY A 131 5.66 6.63 7.30
C GLY A 131 6.87 6.02 6.63
N ARG A 132 7.65 6.80 5.85
CA ARG A 132 8.90 6.31 5.26
C ARG A 132 9.90 5.80 6.30
N LYS A 133 10.12 6.56 7.36
CA LYS A 133 11.04 6.17 8.44
C LYS A 133 10.59 4.89 9.14
N GLU A 134 9.30 4.80 9.46
CA GLU A 134 8.75 3.63 10.16
C GLU A 134 8.71 2.40 9.25
N LEU A 135 8.36 2.56 7.97
CA LEU A 135 8.31 1.46 7.01
C LEU A 135 9.70 0.87 6.74
N SER A 136 10.69 1.73 6.54
CA SER A 136 12.08 1.31 6.35
C SER A 136 12.65 0.65 7.61
N GLY A 137 12.41 1.24 8.79
CA GLY A 137 12.92 0.70 10.06
C GLY A 137 12.27 -0.60 10.51
N ARG A 138 10.97 -0.80 10.23
CA ARG A 138 10.21 -1.97 10.73
C ARG A 138 10.05 -3.09 9.71
N PHE A 139 9.99 -2.76 8.42
CA PHE A 139 9.71 -3.73 7.36
C PHE A 139 10.80 -3.78 6.30
N GLY A 140 11.89 -3.00 6.44
CA GLY A 140 12.95 -2.94 5.43
C GLY A 140 12.52 -2.34 4.08
N ILE A 141 11.33 -1.73 4.02
CA ILE A 141 10.75 -1.20 2.78
C ILE A 141 11.37 0.16 2.48
N MET A 142 12.26 0.20 1.49
CA MET A 142 12.86 1.43 0.97
C MET A 142 12.09 1.89 -0.27
N LEU A 143 11.39 3.02 -0.16
CA LEU A 143 10.65 3.60 -1.27
C LEU A 143 11.37 4.85 -1.75
N GLU A 144 11.95 4.78 -2.95
CA GLU A 144 12.52 5.93 -3.64
C GLU A 144 11.39 6.83 -4.17
N ASN A 145 11.25 8.03 -3.63
CA ASN A 145 10.32 9.03 -4.13
C ASN A 145 10.96 9.83 -5.29
N LYS A 146 10.81 9.39 -6.53
CA LYS A 146 11.22 10.22 -7.69
C LYS A 146 10.24 11.36 -8.04
N GLU A 147 9.18 11.57 -7.27
CA GLU A 147 8.09 12.49 -7.66
C GLU A 147 7.75 13.62 -6.69
N MET A 148 8.18 13.60 -5.41
CA MET A 148 7.93 14.74 -4.52
C MET A 148 8.83 15.95 -4.81
N GLU A 149 10.03 15.75 -5.35
CA GLU A 149 10.93 16.84 -5.73
C GLU A 149 10.39 17.66 -6.92
N ARG A 150 9.63 17.04 -7.83
CA ARG A 150 9.13 17.73 -9.03
C ARG A 150 7.96 18.69 -8.78
N SER A 151 7.23 18.53 -7.69
CA SER A 151 6.12 19.44 -7.33
C SER A 151 6.59 20.62 -6.49
N VAL A 152 7.62 20.45 -5.66
CA VAL A 152 8.23 21.55 -4.91
C VAL A 152 9.01 22.47 -5.84
N VAL A 153 9.77 21.91 -6.80
CA VAL A 153 10.50 22.72 -7.79
C VAL A 153 9.56 23.48 -8.73
N ARG A 154 8.44 22.88 -9.15
CA ARG A 154 7.47 23.58 -10.03
C ARG A 154 6.77 24.77 -9.38
N ASN A 155 6.61 24.76 -8.05
CA ASN A 155 5.99 25.88 -7.33
C ASN A 155 6.98 26.98 -6.91
N ALA A 156 8.29 26.72 -7.00
CA ALA A 156 9.33 27.70 -6.67
C ALA A 156 9.75 28.59 -7.86
N THR A 157 9.32 28.28 -9.08
CA THR A 157 9.80 28.95 -10.32
C THR A 157 8.72 29.74 -11.07
N ARG A 158 7.73 30.31 -10.37
CA ARG A 158 6.90 31.37 -10.97
C ARG A 158 7.61 32.72 -10.77
N PRO A 159 8.27 33.30 -11.77
CA PRO A 159 8.64 34.70 -11.71
C PRO A 159 7.36 35.54 -11.63
N ALA A 160 7.36 36.53 -10.73
CA ALA A 160 6.32 37.53 -10.66
C ALA A 160 6.27 38.29 -11.99
N GLU A 161 5.12 38.27 -12.68
CA GLU A 161 4.85 39.19 -13.79
C GLU A 161 4.92 40.63 -13.27
N PRO A 162 5.69 41.53 -13.91
CA PRO A 162 5.65 42.94 -13.56
C PRO A 162 4.33 43.55 -14.03
N ALA A 163 3.65 44.23 -13.11
CA ALA A 163 2.43 44.98 -13.37
C ALA A 163 2.66 46.03 -14.48
N LEU A 164 1.90 45.92 -15.56
CA LEU A 164 1.82 46.93 -16.61
C LEU A 164 1.11 48.19 -16.05
N PRO A 165 1.62 49.41 -16.31
CA PRO A 165 0.96 50.63 -15.88
C PRO A 165 -0.26 50.93 -16.75
N ALA A 166 -1.35 51.32 -16.09
CA ALA A 166 -2.60 51.76 -16.71
C ALA A 166 -2.40 53.00 -17.58
N ARG A 167 -3.09 53.04 -18.72
CA ARG A 167 -3.39 54.23 -19.51
C ARG A 167 -4.88 54.26 -19.83
#